data_AF-A0A831V037-F1
#
_entry.id   AF-A0A831V037-F1
#
_cell.length_a   1.000
_cell.length_b   1.000
_cell.length_c   1.000
_cell.angle_alpha   90.00
_cell.angle_beta   90.00
_cell.angle_gamma   90.00
#
_symmetry.space_group_name_H-M   'P 1'
#
loop_
_entity.id
_entity.type
_entity.pdbx_description
1 polymer ?
#
loop_
_entity_poly.entity_id
_entity_poly.type
_entity_poly.pdbx_seq_one_letter_code
_entity_poly.pdbx_strand_id
1 'polypeptide(L)'
;MPLGPSPALLNSLAFIRRGILLEALAALLAFLSLDPPLMPLALAAVALSAAAMPSMAQGFSGLTRAGMEGAARAGRAGAILMPIPILGLAGVAAVGLAIYRMGEALGDGAVKLGGILAASIAAAPVGLALAYTALGRAAGRASWIYVHMN
;
A
#
# COMPACT_ATOMS: atom_id res chain seq x y z
N MET A 1 12.25 5.56 19.00
CA MET A 1 11.04 5.16 19.75
C MET A 1 9.97 4.81 18.73
N PRO A 2 9.24 3.68 18.87
CA PRO A 2 8.10 3.41 18.01
C PRO A 2 7.10 4.57 18.13
N LEU A 3 6.59 5.04 16.99
CA LEU A 3 5.65 6.15 16.94
C LEU A 3 4.39 5.78 17.74
N GLY A 4 4.05 6.59 18.75
CA GLY A 4 2.81 6.42 19.51
C GLY A 4 1.59 6.49 18.59
N PRO A 5 0.52 5.74 18.86
CA PRO A 5 -0.65 5.69 17.99
C PRO A 5 -1.36 7.04 17.99
N SER A 6 -1.18 7.84 16.93
CA SER A 6 -1.92 9.09 16.75
C SER A 6 -3.16 8.87 15.87
N PRO A 7 -4.25 9.64 16.07
CA PRO A 7 -5.42 9.59 15.18
C PRO A 7 -5.05 9.83 13.70
N ALA A 8 -4.04 10.68 13.47
CA ALA A 8 -3.51 10.95 12.15
C ALA A 8 -2.86 9.71 11.52
N LEU A 9 -2.12 8.91 12.29
CA LEU A 9 -1.54 7.66 11.82
C LEU A 9 -2.64 6.65 11.48
N LEU A 10 -3.62 6.43 12.36
CA LEU A 10 -4.69 5.46 12.13
C LEU A 10 -5.51 5.78 10.87
N ASN A 11 -5.87 7.04 10.67
CA ASN A 11 -6.57 7.49 9.46
C ASN A 11 -5.71 7.26 8.21
N SER A 12 -4.41 7.57 8.28
CA SER A 12 -3.47 7.35 7.18
C SER A 12 -3.38 5.87 6.80
N LEU A 13 -3.26 4.98 7.79
CA LEU A 13 -3.23 3.54 7.56
C LEU A 13 -4.53 3.02 6.95
N ALA A 14 -5.69 3.55 7.36
CA ALA A 14 -6.98 3.18 6.78
C ALA A 14 -7.09 3.55 5.30
N PHE A 15 -6.69 4.77 4.93
CA PHE A 15 -6.64 5.23 3.54
C PHE A 15 -5.66 4.42 2.69
N ILE A 16 -4.45 4.15 3.21
CA ILE A 16 -3.46 3.31 2.53
C ILE A 16 -4.01 1.90 2.33
N ARG A 17 -4.61 1.31 3.37
CA ARG A 17 -5.15 -0.06 3.32
C ARG A 17 -6.28 -0.20 2.30
N ARG A 18 -7.18 0.79 2.21
CA ARG A 18 -8.23 0.80 1.17
C ARG A 18 -7.63 0.85 -0.23
N GLY A 19 -6.60 1.67 -0.43
CA GLY A 19 -5.89 1.76 -1.70
C GLY A 19 -5.15 0.46 -2.07
N ILE A 20 -4.43 -0.14 -1.12
CA ILE A 20 -3.73 -1.41 -1.31
C ILE A 20 -4.70 -2.54 -1.68
N LEU A 21 -5.91 -2.56 -1.13
CA LEU A 21 -6.92 -3.56 -1.51
C LEU A 21 -7.27 -3.45 -3.00
N LEU A 22 -7.52 -2.23 -3.48
CA LEU A 22 -7.83 -1.97 -4.88
C LEU A 22 -6.63 -2.31 -5.78
N GLU A 23 -5.41 -1.98 -5.36
CA GLU A 23 -4.20 -2.35 -6.11
C GLU A 23 -3.91 -3.84 -6.10
N ALA A 24 -4.19 -4.56 -5.01
CA ALA A 24 -4.03 -6.00 -4.98
C ALA A 24 -4.97 -6.67 -5.99
N LEU A 25 -6.22 -6.18 -6.10
CA LEU A 25 -7.17 -6.62 -7.12
C LEU A 25 -6.71 -6.21 -8.52
N ALA A 26 -6.24 -4.98 -8.71
CA ALA A 26 -5.71 -4.50 -9.98
C ALA A 26 -4.53 -5.36 -10.46
N ALA A 27 -3.56 -5.63 -9.57
CA ALA A 27 -2.40 -6.46 -9.85
C ALA A 27 -2.80 -7.91 -10.19
N LEU A 28 -3.79 -8.47 -9.50
CA LEU A 28 -4.34 -9.79 -9.82
C LEU A 28 -4.98 -9.80 -11.21
N LEU A 29 -5.82 -8.82 -11.53
CA LEU A 29 -6.45 -8.72 -12.86
C LEU A 29 -5.41 -8.50 -13.97
N ALA A 30 -4.40 -7.68 -13.72
CA ALA A 30 -3.28 -7.47 -14.65
C ALA A 30 -2.50 -8.77 -14.89
N PHE A 31 -2.23 -9.54 -13.82
CA PHE A 31 -1.57 -10.83 -13.94
C PHE A 31 -2.41 -11.84 -14.74
N LEU A 32 -3.71 -11.92 -14.46
CA LEU A 32 -4.63 -12.79 -15.21
C LEU A 32 -4.74 -12.37 -16.68
N SER A 33 -4.66 -11.07 -16.98
CA SER A 33 -4.73 -10.54 -18.35
C SER A 33 -3.55 -10.92 -19.25
N LEU A 34 -2.51 -11.53 -18.69
CA LEU A 34 -1.40 -12.10 -19.47
C LEU A 34 -1.83 -13.30 -20.31
N ASP A 35 -2.92 -13.97 -19.93
CA ASP A 35 -3.53 -15.05 -20.71
C ASP A 35 -4.41 -14.43 -21.83
N PRO A 36 -4.20 -14.76 -23.13
CA PRO A 36 -4.91 -14.12 -24.24
C PRO A 36 -6.45 -14.06 -24.12
N PRO A 37 -7.16 -15.10 -23.64
CA PRO A 37 -8.61 -15.04 -23.44
C PRO A 37 -9.03 -14.04 -22.35
N LEU A 38 -8.14 -13.73 -21.41
CA LEU A 38 -8.39 -12.84 -20.27
C LEU A 38 -7.83 -11.43 -20.48
N MET A 39 -7.20 -11.15 -21.63
CA MET A 39 -6.66 -9.83 -21.99
C MET A 39 -7.62 -8.65 -21.75
N PRO A 40 -8.96 -8.76 -21.95
CA PRO A 40 -9.90 -7.68 -21.65
C PRO A 40 -9.87 -7.21 -20.17
N LEU A 41 -9.41 -8.04 -19.23
CA LEU A 41 -9.27 -7.67 -17.81
C LEU A 41 -8.25 -6.56 -17.56
N ALA A 42 -7.34 -6.30 -18.50
CA ALA A 42 -6.33 -5.24 -18.39
C ALA A 42 -6.97 -3.85 -18.19
N LEU A 43 -8.10 -3.57 -18.85
CA LEU A 43 -8.83 -2.31 -18.68
C LEU A 43 -9.40 -2.16 -17.26
N ALA A 44 -9.93 -3.25 -16.69
CA ALA A 44 -10.43 -3.26 -15.32
C ALA A 44 -9.30 -3.09 -14.30
N ALA A 45 -8.12 -3.68 -14.56
CA ALA A 45 -6.92 -3.47 -13.74
C ALA A 45 -6.51 -1.99 -13.70
N VAL A 46 -6.43 -1.34 -14.86
CA VAL A 46 -6.10 0.09 -14.97
C VAL A 46 -7.15 0.94 -14.24
N ALA A 47 -8.44 0.65 -14.42
CA ALA A 47 -9.51 1.38 -13.75
C ALA A 47 -9.46 1.25 -12.21
N LEU A 48 -9.19 0.05 -11.70
CA LEU A 48 -9.01 -0.18 -10.26
C LEU A 48 -7.80 0.56 -9.71
N SER A 49 -6.66 0.53 -10.42
CA SER A 49 -5.47 1.26 -10.01
C SER A 49 -5.71 2.78 -9.98
N ALA A 50 -6.42 3.31 -10.99
CA ALA A 50 -6.81 4.72 -11.02
C ALA A 50 -7.75 5.08 -9.84
N ALA A 51 -8.67 4.18 -9.49
CA ALA A 51 -9.56 4.37 -8.33
C ALA A 51 -8.81 4.27 -6.99
N ALA A 52 -7.70 3.53 -6.94
CA ALA A 52 -6.87 3.36 -5.74
C ALA A 52 -6.02 4.61 -5.44
N MET A 53 -5.59 5.33 -6.48
CA MET A 53 -4.68 6.48 -6.40
C MET A 53 -5.10 7.53 -5.36
N PRO A 54 -6.34 8.08 -5.33
CA PRO A 54 -6.71 9.15 -4.40
C PRO A 54 -6.56 8.71 -2.93
N SER A 55 -7.01 7.48 -2.62
CA SER A 55 -6.94 6.92 -1.28
C SER A 55 -5.49 6.73 -0.83
N MET A 56 -4.63 6.17 -1.69
CA MET A 56 -3.21 5.99 -1.38
C MET A 56 -2.48 7.32 -1.26
N ALA A 57 -2.71 8.26 -2.19
CA ALA A 57 -2.07 9.57 -2.17
C ALA A 57 -2.42 10.35 -0.89
N GLN A 58 -3.68 10.32 -0.46
CA GLN A 58 -4.12 10.93 0.80
C GLN A 58 -3.51 10.21 2.01
N GLY A 59 -3.56 8.88 2.03
CA GLY A 59 -3.03 8.08 3.12
C GLY A 59 -1.51 8.25 3.31
N PHE A 60 -0.73 8.19 2.23
CA PHE A 60 0.71 8.47 2.26
C PHE A 60 1.02 9.93 2.59
N SER A 61 0.17 10.89 2.20
CA SER A 61 0.32 12.29 2.63
C SER A 61 0.21 12.42 4.15
N GLY A 62 -0.71 11.69 4.79
CA GLY A 62 -0.91 11.74 6.23
C GLY A 62 0.25 11.15 7.05
N LEU A 63 1.07 10.28 6.44
CA LEU A 63 2.26 9.70 7.08
C LEU A 63 3.36 10.72 7.41
N THR A 64 3.40 11.88 6.73
CA THR A 64 4.39 12.92 7.07
C THR A 64 4.21 13.43 8.49
N ARG A 65 2.96 13.60 8.93
CA ARG A 65 2.62 14.02 10.30
C ARG A 65 2.98 12.98 11.35
N ALA A 66 3.17 11.73 10.94
CA ALA A 66 3.66 10.65 11.77
C ALA A 66 5.18 10.49 11.71
N GLY A 67 5.94 11.43 11.12
CA GLY A 67 7.40 11.33 11.04
C GLY A 67 7.92 10.29 10.04
N MET A 68 7.08 9.83 9.11
CA MET A 68 7.41 8.78 8.14
C MET A 68 7.61 9.35 6.73
N GLU A 69 8.40 10.41 6.61
CA GLU A 69 8.56 11.18 5.36
C GLU A 69 9.08 10.33 4.19
N GLY A 70 10.03 9.44 4.46
CA GLY A 70 10.61 8.55 3.45
C GLY A 70 9.59 7.57 2.86
N ALA A 71 8.64 7.08 3.65
CA ALA A 71 7.53 6.26 3.17
C ALA A 71 6.47 7.12 2.46
N ALA A 72 6.16 8.28 3.02
CA ALA A 72 5.20 9.23 2.47
C ALA A 72 5.56 9.70 1.06
N ARG A 73 6.83 10.03 0.80
CA ARG A 73 7.30 10.50 -0.51
C ARG A 73 7.24 9.37 -1.56
N ALA A 74 7.81 8.20 -1.23
CA ALA A 74 7.83 7.06 -2.14
C ALA A 74 6.41 6.57 -2.46
N GLY A 75 5.55 6.46 -1.44
CA GLY A 75 4.19 5.97 -1.61
C GLY A 75 3.30 6.90 -2.42
N ARG A 76 3.44 8.23 -2.24
CA ARG A 76 2.74 9.21 -3.07
C ARG A 76 3.16 9.15 -4.53
N ALA A 77 4.47 9.14 -4.79
CA ALA A 77 4.98 9.02 -6.14
C ALA A 77 4.49 7.71 -6.77
N GLY A 78 4.59 6.60 -6.05
CA GLY A 78 4.13 5.31 -6.53
C GLY A 78 2.63 5.27 -6.84
N ALA A 79 1.79 5.82 -5.96
CA ALA A 79 0.34 5.89 -6.15
C ALA A 79 -0.08 6.68 -7.40
N ILE A 80 0.67 7.74 -7.76
CA ILE A 80 0.42 8.53 -8.97
C ILE A 80 0.87 7.77 -10.23
N LEU A 81 1.97 7.02 -10.13
CA LEU A 81 2.58 6.32 -11.25
C LEU A 81 1.87 5.00 -11.60
N MET A 82 1.29 4.30 -10.62
CA MET A 82 0.64 2.99 -10.82
C MET A 82 -0.42 2.94 -11.92
N PRO A 83 -1.36 3.89 -12.04
CA PRO A 83 -2.39 3.83 -13.08
C PRO A 83 -1.87 4.13 -14.50
N ILE A 84 -0.63 4.58 -14.65
CA ILE A 84 -0.06 4.96 -15.94
C ILE A 84 0.55 3.71 -16.59
N PRO A 85 0.06 3.23 -17.75
CA PRO A 85 0.44 1.92 -18.31
C PRO A 85 1.95 1.69 -18.47
N ILE A 86 2.69 2.73 -18.84
CA ILE A 86 4.14 2.67 -19.05
C ILE A 86 4.91 2.75 -17.72
N LEU A 87 4.36 3.45 -16.72
CA LEU A 87 5.03 3.73 -15.45
C LEU A 87 4.54 2.85 -14.30
N GLY A 88 3.53 2.00 -14.54
CA GLY A 88 2.84 1.22 -13.52
C GLY A 88 3.79 0.34 -12.71
N LEU A 89 4.77 -0.29 -13.37
CA LEU A 89 5.79 -1.12 -12.70
C LEU A 89 6.66 -0.31 -11.73
N ALA A 90 7.09 0.88 -12.13
CA ALA A 90 7.82 1.79 -11.25
C ALA A 90 6.94 2.28 -10.10
N GLY A 91 5.64 2.49 -10.37
CA GLY A 91 4.64 2.84 -9.37
C GLY A 91 4.48 1.76 -8.30
N VAL A 92 4.30 0.51 -8.71
CA VAL A 92 4.17 -0.65 -7.82
C VAL A 92 5.44 -0.82 -6.98
N ALA A 93 6.63 -0.71 -7.60
CA ALA A 93 7.90 -0.79 -6.88
C ALA A 93 8.05 0.33 -5.83
N ALA A 94 7.67 1.56 -6.17
CA ALA A 94 7.72 2.70 -5.25
C ALA A 94 6.75 2.55 -4.07
N VAL A 95 5.54 2.01 -4.30
CA VAL A 95 4.61 1.68 -3.20
C VAL A 95 5.10 0.50 -2.37
N GLY A 96 5.66 -0.55 -2.98
CA GLY A 96 6.29 -1.64 -2.25
C GLY A 96 7.41 -1.16 -1.32
N LEU A 97 8.27 -0.27 -1.82
CA LEU A 97 9.31 0.38 -1.00
C LEU A 97 8.71 1.25 0.13
N ALA A 98 7.62 1.96 -0.14
CA ALA A 98 6.94 2.74 0.88
C ALA A 98 6.39 1.84 1.99
N ILE A 99 5.73 0.74 1.64
CA ILE A 99 5.20 -0.25 2.58
C ILE A 99 6.33 -0.91 3.39
N TYR A 100 7.46 -1.23 2.74
CA TYR A 100 8.65 -1.74 3.43
C TYR A 100 9.11 -0.77 4.53
N ARG A 101 9.26 0.52 4.20
CA ARG A 101 9.65 1.56 5.15
C ARG A 101 8.62 1.74 6.25
N MET A 102 7.34 1.56 5.94
CA MET A 102 6.28 1.54 6.96
C MET A 102 6.46 0.37 7.93
N GLY A 103 6.75 -0.83 7.42
CA GLY A 103 7.02 -1.99 8.25
C GLY A 103 8.21 -1.77 9.20
N GLU A 104 9.26 -1.09 8.74
CA GLU A 104 10.39 -0.70 9.60
C GLU A 104 9.99 0.27 10.71
N ALA A 105 9.26 1.34 10.36
CA ALA A 105 8.84 2.34 11.33
C ALA A 105 7.83 1.80 12.36
N LEU A 106 6.98 0.87 11.95
CA LEU A 106 5.98 0.21 12.81
C LEU A 106 6.54 -0.98 13.59
N GLY A 107 7.76 -1.44 13.27
CA GLY A 107 8.32 -2.66 13.83
C GLY A 107 7.52 -3.92 13.48
N ASP A 108 6.84 -3.95 12.32
CA ASP A 108 6.01 -5.09 11.89
C ASP A 108 6.66 -5.80 10.69
N GLY A 109 7.22 -6.99 10.96
CA GLY A 109 7.89 -7.82 9.95
C GLY A 109 6.98 -8.30 8.82
N ALA A 110 5.67 -8.46 9.07
CA ALA A 110 4.72 -8.87 8.03
C ALA A 110 4.40 -7.73 7.07
N VAL A 111 4.29 -6.48 7.58
CA VAL A 111 4.17 -5.28 6.72
C VAL A 111 5.44 -5.13 5.89
N LYS A 112 6.62 -5.32 6.51
CA LYS A 112 7.92 -5.23 5.83
C LYS A 112 8.03 -6.26 4.70
N LEU A 113 7.71 -7.52 4.97
CA LEU A 113 7.71 -8.59 3.97
C LEU A 113 6.69 -8.34 2.85
N GLY A 114 5.50 -7.85 3.20
CA GLY A 114 4.50 -7.44 2.21
C GLY A 114 5.03 -6.37 1.26
N GLY A 115 5.79 -5.39 1.77
CA GLY A 115 6.46 -4.38 0.95
C GLY A 115 7.54 -4.94 0.01
N ILE A 116 8.37 -5.88 0.48
CA ILE A 116 9.40 -6.56 -0.34
C ILE A 116 8.74 -7.34 -1.48
N LEU A 117 7.70 -8.11 -1.14
CA LEU A 117 6.95 -8.91 -2.10
C LEU A 117 6.16 -8.03 -3.08
N ALA A 118 5.64 -6.89 -2.62
CA ALA A 118 4.97 -5.92 -3.48
C ALA A 118 5.95 -5.28 -4.48
N ALA A 119 7.17 -4.96 -4.03
CA ALA A 119 8.19 -4.37 -4.89
C ALA A 119 8.74 -5.37 -5.93
N SER A 120 8.62 -6.66 -5.67
CA SER A 120 8.91 -7.70 -6.66
C SER A 120 7.67 -7.86 -7.56
N ILE A 121 7.73 -7.27 -8.75
CA ILE A 121 6.64 -7.22 -9.73
C ILE A 121 5.90 -8.57 -9.88
N ALA A 122 6.64 -9.69 -9.95
CA ALA A 122 6.08 -11.03 -10.09
C ALA A 122 5.25 -11.50 -8.87
N ALA A 123 5.59 -11.02 -7.67
CA ALA A 123 4.90 -11.34 -6.42
C ALA A 123 3.97 -10.21 -5.95
N ALA A 124 3.80 -9.15 -6.75
CA ALA A 124 3.07 -7.95 -6.35
C ALA A 124 1.65 -8.21 -5.82
N PRO A 125 0.82 -9.08 -6.43
CA PRO A 125 -0.51 -9.39 -5.90
C PRO A 125 -0.45 -9.98 -4.50
N VAL A 126 0.47 -10.93 -4.27
CA VAL A 126 0.66 -11.59 -2.97
C VAL A 126 1.23 -10.61 -1.95
N GLY A 127 2.22 -9.82 -2.34
CA GLY A 127 2.84 -8.82 -1.47
C GLY A 127 1.86 -7.74 -1.01
N LEU A 128 1.03 -7.22 -1.91
CA LEU A 128 -0.01 -6.25 -1.59
C LEU A 128 -1.10 -6.86 -0.69
N ALA A 129 -1.52 -8.10 -0.93
CA ALA A 129 -2.47 -8.80 -0.07
C ALA A 129 -1.91 -9.02 1.36
N LEU A 130 -0.64 -9.40 1.48
CA LEU A 130 0.04 -9.51 2.77
C LEU A 130 0.15 -8.15 3.46
N ALA A 131 0.51 -7.11 2.73
CA ALA A 131 0.55 -5.75 3.26
C ALA A 131 -0.82 -5.32 3.79
N TYR A 132 -1.91 -5.56 3.04
CA TYR A 132 -3.28 -5.24 3.44
C TYR A 132 -3.68 -5.89 4.78
N THR A 133 -3.39 -7.18 4.95
CA THR A 133 -3.73 -7.92 6.18
C THR A 133 -2.83 -7.50 7.34
N ALA A 134 -1.53 -7.30 7.10
CA ALA A 134 -0.57 -6.88 8.11
C ALA A 134 -0.84 -5.46 8.61
N LEU A 135 -1.16 -4.52 7.71
CA LEU A 135 -1.57 -3.15 8.05
C LEU A 135 -2.83 -3.13 8.91
N GLY A 136 -3.81 -4.00 8.62
CA GLY A 136 -5.01 -4.14 9.45
C GLY A 136 -4.68 -4.57 10.88
N ARG A 137 -3.78 -5.55 11.04
CA ARG A 137 -3.31 -6.00 12.36
C ARG A 137 -2.51 -4.91 13.09
N ALA A 138 -1.61 -4.23 12.39
CA ALA A 138 -0.81 -3.14 12.96
C ALA A 138 -1.69 -1.97 13.43
N ALA A 139 -2.68 -1.58 12.63
CA ALA A 139 -3.65 -0.56 12.99
C ALA A 139 -4.50 -0.97 14.20
N GLY A 140 -4.93 -2.24 14.28
CA GLY A 140 -5.68 -2.77 15.43
C GLY A 140 -4.89 -2.74 16.74
N ARG A 141 -3.59 -3.10 16.69
CA ARG A 141 -2.70 -2.99 17.86
C ARG A 141 -2.51 -1.53 18.28
N ALA A 142 -2.30 -0.63 17.31
CA ALA A 142 -2.14 0.79 17.55
C ALA A 142 -3.40 1.42 18.17
N SER A 143 -4.60 1.08 17.67
CA SER A 143 -5.86 1.57 18.25
C SER A 143 -6.10 1.05 19.66
N TRP A 144 -5.76 -0.21 19.95
CA TRP A 144 -5.94 -0.77 21.29
C TRP A 144 -5.08 -0.05 22.33
N ILE A 145 -3.82 0.21 22.00
CA ILE A 145 -2.89 1.00 22.85
C ILE A 145 -3.43 2.41 23.07
N TYR A 146 -3.92 3.08 22.02
CA TYR A 146 -4.47 4.43 22.14
C TYR A 146 -5.68 4.51 23.07
N VAL A 147 -6.57 3.52 23.03
CA VAL A 147 -7.82 3.51 23.81
C VAL A 147 -7.61 3.13 25.27
N HIS A 148 -6.61 2.31 25.60
CA HIS A 148 -6.44 1.75 26.95
C HIS A 148 -5.27 2.35 27.75
N MET A 149 -4.43 3.18 27.13
CA MET A 149 -3.29 3.84 27.79
C MET A 149 -3.42 5.36 27.87
N ASN A 150 -4.57 5.91 27.46
CA ASN A 150 -4.92 7.33 27.47
C ASN A 150 -6.25 7.48 28.21
#